data_AF-A0A7Y3HGA0-F1
#
_entry.id   AF-A0A7Y3HGA0-F1
#
_cell.length_a   1.000
_cell.length_b   1.000
_cell.length_c   1.000
_cell.angle_alpha   90.00
_cell.angle_beta   90.00
_cell.angle_gamma   90.00
#
_symmetry.space_group_name_H-M   'P 1'
#
loop_
_entity.id
_entity.type
_entity.pdbx_description
1 polymer ?
#
loop_
_entity_poly.entity_id
_entity_poly.type
_entity_poly.pdbx_seq_one_letter_code
_entity_poly.pdbx_strand_id
1 'polypeptide(L)'
;MRRWSAHNPIGELNWTPLAVRVHMSANAAQSKLRQGLSAEGFDMITHEVSVNGSGLDSCYLLVGCNPRLTRLALATRQHVGAATPITVLVAGDGAWSTLEAFDPMIMTDLVGNRALLAIYIDARFRIERVLASLAAQAAELRLKPTATERVSYARVNSAKRGESIDGRSRD
;
A
#
# COMPACT_ATOMS: atom_id res chain seq x y z
N MET A 1 24.73 -4.20 -38.51
CA MET A 1 23.67 -3.65 -37.63
C MET A 1 22.45 -4.55 -37.73
N ARG A 2 22.22 -5.45 -36.75
CA ARG A 2 21.07 -6.37 -36.79
C ARG A 2 19.84 -5.65 -36.22
N ARG A 3 18.79 -5.60 -37.04
CA ARG A 3 17.46 -5.04 -36.74
C ARG A 3 16.80 -5.93 -35.69
N TRP A 4 16.65 -5.44 -34.46
CA TRP A 4 15.89 -6.14 -33.41
C TRP A 4 14.41 -6.11 -33.82
N SER A 5 13.90 -7.24 -34.28
CA SER A 5 12.45 -7.42 -34.47
C SER A 5 11.86 -7.65 -33.09
N ALA A 6 11.06 -6.70 -32.61
CA ALA A 6 10.30 -6.85 -31.39
C ALA A 6 9.24 -7.94 -31.58
N HIS A 7 9.64 -9.21 -31.46
CA HIS A 7 8.71 -10.24 -31.02
C HIS A 7 8.32 -9.82 -29.62
N ASN A 8 7.08 -9.36 -29.45
CA ASN A 8 6.49 -9.07 -28.15
C ASN A 8 6.29 -10.42 -27.44
N PRO A 9 7.15 -10.83 -26.48
CA PRO A 9 7.01 -12.11 -25.80
C PRO A 9 5.95 -12.04 -24.69
N ILE A 10 5.43 -10.84 -24.42
CA ILE A 10 4.51 -10.54 -23.33
C ILE A 10 3.08 -10.54 -23.89
N GLY A 11 2.64 -11.67 -24.43
CA GLY A 11 1.23 -11.87 -24.79
C GLY A 11 0.37 -11.68 -23.55
N GLU A 12 -0.72 -10.91 -23.66
CA GLU A 12 -1.86 -10.80 -22.72
C GLU A 12 -1.54 -11.20 -21.26
N LEU A 13 -0.53 -10.59 -20.64
CA LEU A 13 -0.32 -10.79 -19.22
C LEU A 13 -1.47 -10.09 -18.52
N ASN A 14 -2.44 -10.88 -18.03
CA ASN A 14 -3.43 -10.47 -17.04
C ASN A 14 -2.71 -10.18 -15.72
N TRP A 15 -1.89 -9.12 -15.70
CA TRP A 15 -1.21 -8.66 -14.52
C TRP A 15 -2.10 -7.65 -13.79
N THR A 16 -2.40 -7.95 -12.53
CA THR A 16 -3.04 -7.01 -11.61
C THR A 16 -2.04 -6.69 -10.49
N PRO A 17 -1.76 -5.41 -10.20
CA PRO A 17 -0.93 -5.05 -9.07
C PRO A 17 -1.64 -5.39 -7.75
N LEU A 18 -0.87 -5.54 -6.68
CA LEU A 18 -1.43 -5.52 -5.33
C LEU A 18 -1.81 -4.08 -5.01
N ALA A 19 -3.11 -3.79 -4.95
CA ALA A 19 -3.59 -2.42 -4.86
C ALA A 19 -4.51 -2.17 -3.67
N VAL A 20 -4.34 -1.01 -3.03
CA VAL A 20 -5.27 -0.49 -2.02
C VAL A 20 -5.43 1.02 -2.18
N ARG A 21 -6.61 1.54 -1.81
CA ARG A 21 -6.86 2.99 -1.74
C ARG A 21 -6.99 3.43 -0.29
N VAL A 22 -6.31 4.53 0.08
CA VAL A 22 -6.25 5.05 1.45
C VAL A 22 -6.64 6.52 1.50
N HIS A 23 -7.32 6.94 2.56
CA HIS A 23 -7.67 8.34 2.82
C HIS A 23 -6.48 9.06 3.47
N MET A 24 -5.44 9.26 2.69
CA MET A 24 -4.20 9.95 3.06
C MET A 24 -3.68 10.71 1.85
N SER A 25 -3.03 11.86 2.07
CA SER A 25 -2.25 12.51 1.02
C SER A 25 -1.09 11.62 0.57
N ALA A 26 -0.63 11.76 -0.68
CA ALA A 26 0.42 10.90 -1.22
C ALA A 26 1.70 10.95 -0.40
N ASN A 27 2.08 12.13 0.10
CA ASN A 27 3.26 12.29 0.96
C ASN A 27 3.13 11.50 2.28
N ALA A 28 1.96 11.57 2.93
CA ALA A 28 1.72 10.79 4.14
C ALA A 28 1.67 9.28 3.85
N ALA A 29 1.04 8.91 2.73
CA ALA A 29 0.91 7.51 2.30
C ALA A 29 2.27 6.88 1.96
N GLN A 30 3.12 7.55 1.16
CA GLN A 30 4.47 7.05 0.84
C GLN A 30 5.33 6.88 2.09
N SER A 31 5.24 7.82 3.04
CA SER A 31 6.05 7.79 4.27
C SER A 31 5.68 6.58 5.13
N LYS A 32 4.37 6.36 5.34
CA LYS A 32 3.87 5.19 6.09
C LYS A 32 4.15 3.87 5.36
N LEU A 33 4.00 3.85 4.04
CA LEU A 33 4.31 2.68 3.22
C LEU A 33 5.78 2.31 3.35
N ARG A 34 6.70 3.27 3.23
CA ARG A 34 8.13 3.08 3.42
C ARG A 34 8.45 2.51 4.81
N GLN A 35 7.82 3.07 5.85
CA GLN A 35 7.98 2.59 7.22
C GLN A 35 7.49 1.14 7.38
N GLY A 36 6.30 0.81 6.87
CA GLY A 36 5.73 -0.53 6.95
C GLY A 36 6.58 -1.56 6.20
N LEU A 37 7.02 -1.23 4.98
CA LEU A 37 7.92 -2.09 4.20
C LEU A 37 9.27 -2.29 4.89
N SER A 38 9.83 -1.23 5.49
CA SER A 38 11.06 -1.34 6.28
C SER A 38 10.91 -2.27 7.49
N ALA A 39 9.76 -2.23 8.18
CA ALA A 39 9.46 -3.16 9.28
C ALA A 39 9.37 -4.62 8.82
N GLU A 40 8.99 -4.87 7.55
CA GLU A 40 9.00 -6.20 6.94
C GLU A 40 10.37 -6.59 6.34
N GLY A 41 11.39 -5.74 6.51
CA GLY A 41 12.78 -5.98 6.10
C GLY A 41 13.12 -5.53 4.68
N PHE A 42 12.33 -4.63 4.09
CA PHE A 42 12.64 -4.03 2.79
C PHE A 42 13.42 -2.72 2.94
N ASP A 43 14.53 -2.61 2.24
CA ASP A 43 15.31 -1.38 2.11
C ASP A 43 14.78 -0.59 0.92
N MET A 44 13.99 0.44 1.22
CA MET A 44 13.26 1.22 0.22
C MET A 44 13.87 2.60 -0.01
N ILE A 45 14.02 2.97 -1.27
CA ILE A 45 14.30 4.33 -1.75
C ILE A 45 13.00 4.92 -2.29
N THR A 46 12.79 6.21 -2.07
CA THR A 46 11.62 6.92 -2.55
C THR A 46 12.03 7.99 -3.55
N HIS A 47 11.39 7.98 -4.70
CA HIS A 47 11.51 9.02 -5.72
C HIS A 47 10.17 9.71 -5.90
N GLU A 48 10.17 11.03 -5.84
CA GLU A 48 9.03 11.81 -6.34
C GLU A 48 9.11 11.85 -7.87
N VAL A 49 7.99 11.59 -8.54
CA VAL A 49 7.94 11.50 -10.00
C VAL A 49 6.85 12.43 -10.51
N SER A 50 7.17 13.23 -11.52
CA SER A 50 6.17 14.01 -12.24
C SER A 50 5.65 13.22 -13.43
N VAL A 51 4.34 12.96 -13.45
CA VAL A 51 3.66 12.26 -14.56
C VAL A 51 2.76 13.27 -15.26
N ASN A 52 3.32 13.96 -16.26
CA ASN A 52 2.60 14.99 -17.02
C ASN A 52 1.34 14.41 -17.69
N GLY A 53 0.21 15.13 -17.60
CA GLY A 53 -1.04 14.75 -18.23
C GLY A 53 -1.82 13.63 -17.52
N SER A 54 -1.38 13.17 -16.35
CA SER A 54 -2.05 12.10 -15.58
C SER A 54 -3.24 12.57 -14.73
N GLY A 55 -3.37 13.88 -14.48
CA GLY A 55 -4.37 14.42 -13.56
C GLY A 55 -4.11 14.10 -12.08
N LEU A 56 -2.96 13.49 -11.75
CA LEU A 56 -2.55 13.21 -10.37
C LEU A 56 -1.96 14.46 -9.72
N ASP A 57 -2.31 14.71 -8.47
CA ASP A 57 -1.77 15.84 -7.70
C ASP A 57 -0.32 15.62 -7.30
N SER A 58 0.05 14.36 -7.03
CA SER A 58 1.39 13.96 -6.62
C SER A 58 1.61 12.48 -6.90
N CYS A 59 2.84 12.10 -7.18
CA CYS A 59 3.19 10.72 -7.48
C CYS A 59 4.57 10.37 -6.89
N TYR A 60 4.64 9.23 -6.20
CA TYR A 60 5.89 8.70 -5.67
C TYR A 60 6.12 7.27 -6.16
N LEU A 61 7.35 6.96 -6.50
CA LEU A 61 7.82 5.62 -6.82
C LEU A 61 8.76 5.15 -5.71
N LEU A 62 8.38 4.09 -5.01
CA LEU A 62 9.23 3.42 -4.03
C LEU A 62 9.85 2.20 -4.69
N VAL A 63 11.17 2.13 -4.65
CA VAL A 63 11.95 1.01 -5.20
C VAL A 63 12.87 0.50 -4.13
N GLY A 64 12.90 -0.81 -3.92
CA GLY A 64 13.74 -1.41 -2.89
C GLY A 64 13.81 -2.92 -2.99
N CYS A 65 14.51 -3.56 -2.08
CA CYS A 65 14.55 -5.02 -2.02
C CYS A 65 14.57 -5.50 -0.56
N ASN A 66 14.29 -6.78 -0.35
CA ASN A 66 14.54 -7.42 0.95
C ASN A 66 15.89 -8.15 0.87
N PRO A 67 16.96 -7.66 1.53
CA PRO A 67 18.31 -8.22 1.36
C PRO A 67 18.40 -9.72 1.68
N ARG A 68 17.63 -10.19 2.67
CA ARG A 68 17.58 -11.60 3.05
C ARG A 68 16.97 -12.44 1.93
N LEU A 69 15.83 -12.02 1.38
CA LEU A 69 15.18 -12.72 0.26
C LEU A 69 16.03 -12.65 -1.01
N THR A 70 16.64 -11.50 -1.30
CA THR A 70 17.56 -11.32 -2.43
C THR A 70 18.75 -12.29 -2.34
N ARG A 71 19.37 -12.43 -1.17
CA ARG A 71 20.48 -13.38 -0.97
C ARG A 71 20.05 -14.81 -1.25
N LEU A 72 18.87 -15.22 -0.77
CA LEU A 72 18.32 -16.56 -1.02
C LEU A 72 18.03 -16.78 -2.51
N ALA A 73 17.48 -15.77 -3.19
CA ALA A 73 17.16 -15.84 -4.62
C ALA A 73 18.45 -15.98 -5.45
N LEU A 74 19.48 -15.17 -5.16
CA LEU A 74 20.77 -15.22 -5.85
C LEU A 74 21.49 -16.56 -5.65
N ALA A 75 21.42 -17.14 -4.44
CA ALA A 75 21.96 -18.47 -4.16
C ALA A 75 21.24 -19.57 -4.97
N THR A 76 19.97 -19.36 -5.30
CA THR A 76 19.17 -20.30 -6.10
C THR A 76 19.43 -20.12 -7.60
N ARG A 77 19.57 -18.87 -8.08
CA ARG A 77 19.82 -18.55 -9.49
C ARG A 77 20.52 -17.19 -9.60
N GLN A 78 21.81 -17.20 -9.97
CA GLN A 78 22.63 -15.98 -10.02
C GLN A 78 22.05 -14.86 -10.90
N HIS A 79 21.42 -15.20 -12.03
CA HIS A 79 20.83 -14.22 -12.95
C HIS A 79 19.48 -13.64 -12.47
N VAL A 80 18.94 -14.08 -11.34
CA VAL A 80 17.67 -13.54 -10.81
C VAL A 80 17.83 -12.11 -10.25
N GLY A 81 19.07 -11.61 -10.10
CA GLY A 81 19.34 -10.29 -9.54
C GLY A 81 18.64 -9.12 -10.25
N ALA A 82 18.32 -9.24 -11.55
CA ALA A 82 17.55 -8.22 -12.27
C ALA A 82 16.05 -8.21 -11.90
N ALA A 83 15.57 -9.28 -11.26
CA ALA A 83 14.19 -9.56 -10.90
C ALA A 83 13.93 -9.45 -9.39
N THR A 84 14.84 -8.84 -8.63
CA THR A 84 14.78 -8.75 -7.16
C THR A 84 14.18 -7.47 -6.59
N PRO A 85 14.23 -6.28 -7.23
CA PRO A 85 13.63 -5.11 -6.62
C PRO A 85 12.11 -5.20 -6.65
N ILE A 86 11.48 -4.79 -5.56
CA ILE A 86 10.07 -4.48 -5.49
C ILE A 86 9.86 -3.02 -5.86
N THR A 87 8.77 -2.76 -6.56
CA THR A 87 8.35 -1.42 -6.96
C THR A 87 6.95 -1.18 -6.44
N VAL A 88 6.73 -0.02 -5.83
CA VAL A 88 5.42 0.42 -5.37
C VAL A 88 5.17 1.85 -5.82
N LEU A 89 4.05 2.08 -6.49
CA LEU A 89 3.56 3.39 -6.89
C LEU A 89 2.64 3.95 -5.80
N VAL A 90 2.74 5.25 -5.55
CA VAL A 90 1.80 6.02 -4.73
C VAL A 90 1.27 7.17 -5.57
N ALA A 91 0.01 7.08 -5.99
CA ALA A 91 -0.66 8.10 -6.80
C ALA A 91 -1.67 8.87 -5.94
N GLY A 92 -1.48 10.18 -5.82
CA GLY A 92 -2.33 11.08 -5.04
C GLY A 92 -3.44 11.73 -5.86
N ASP A 93 -4.62 11.80 -5.26
CA ASP A 93 -5.84 12.45 -5.75
C ASP A 93 -6.53 13.13 -4.55
N GLY A 94 -6.18 14.40 -4.31
CA GLY A 94 -6.60 15.20 -3.17
C GLY A 94 -6.22 14.57 -1.82
N ALA A 95 -7.24 14.22 -1.04
CA ALA A 95 -7.09 13.58 0.27
C ALA A 95 -6.93 12.05 0.20
N TRP A 96 -6.99 11.48 -1.01
CA TRP A 96 -6.87 10.05 -1.24
C TRP A 96 -5.56 9.71 -1.95
N SER A 97 -5.07 8.50 -1.72
CA SER A 97 -3.97 7.93 -2.49
C SER A 97 -4.28 6.49 -2.87
N THR A 98 -3.86 6.11 -4.08
CA THR A 98 -3.82 4.72 -4.54
C THR A 98 -2.40 4.20 -4.40
N LEU A 99 -2.24 3.06 -3.74
CA LEU A 99 -0.97 2.35 -3.55
C LEU A 99 -0.99 1.11 -4.44
N GLU A 100 -0.04 0.97 -5.36
CA GLU A 100 0.05 -0.17 -6.27
C GLU A 100 1.43 -0.80 -6.17
N ALA A 101 1.51 -2.01 -5.64
CA ALA A 101 2.74 -2.76 -5.56
C ALA A 101 2.81 -3.81 -6.68
N PHE A 102 4.00 -3.98 -7.24
CA PHE A 102 4.31 -5.10 -8.11
C PHE A 102 4.12 -6.42 -7.34
N ASP A 103 3.35 -7.35 -7.91
CA ASP A 103 3.14 -8.68 -7.34
C ASP A 103 4.34 -9.59 -7.65
N PRO A 104 5.16 -9.98 -6.66
CA PRO A 104 6.35 -10.80 -6.90
C PRO A 104 6.02 -12.16 -7.54
N MET A 105 4.78 -12.63 -7.45
CA MET A 105 4.37 -13.91 -8.03
C MET A 105 4.47 -13.94 -9.55
N ILE A 106 4.40 -12.81 -10.24
CA ILE A 106 4.59 -12.77 -11.72
C ILE A 106 5.96 -13.32 -12.11
N MET A 107 6.95 -13.17 -11.23
CA MET A 107 8.30 -13.65 -11.48
C MET A 107 8.41 -15.17 -11.44
N THR A 108 7.44 -15.89 -10.86
CA THR A 108 7.43 -17.36 -10.93
C THR A 108 7.30 -17.84 -12.36
N ASP A 109 6.43 -17.17 -13.13
CA ASP A 109 6.15 -17.53 -14.51
C ASP A 109 7.27 -17.05 -15.43
N LEU A 110 7.81 -15.85 -15.18
CA LEU A 110 8.87 -15.27 -16.01
C LEU A 110 10.23 -15.97 -15.80
N VAL A 111 10.58 -16.35 -14.57
CA VAL A 111 11.86 -16.99 -14.26
C VAL A 111 11.77 -18.52 -14.41
N GLY A 112 10.56 -19.10 -14.34
CA GLY A 112 10.31 -20.51 -14.59
C GLY A 112 11.00 -21.47 -13.61
N ASN A 113 11.33 -21.00 -12.39
CA ASN A 113 12.06 -21.79 -11.40
C ASN A 113 11.26 -21.97 -10.11
N ARG A 114 10.76 -23.18 -9.88
CA ARG A 114 9.98 -23.55 -8.68
C ARG A 114 10.74 -23.36 -7.37
N ALA A 115 12.07 -23.42 -7.38
CA ALA A 115 12.87 -23.20 -6.17
C ALA A 115 12.77 -21.75 -5.66
N LEU A 116 12.35 -20.80 -6.50
CA LEU A 116 12.12 -19.39 -6.11
C LEU A 116 10.71 -19.13 -5.58
N LEU A 117 9.79 -20.08 -5.74
CA LEU A 117 8.37 -19.90 -5.41
C LEU A 117 8.17 -19.49 -3.95
N ALA A 118 8.83 -20.18 -3.02
CA ALA A 118 8.73 -19.86 -1.60
C ALA A 118 9.23 -18.45 -1.27
N ILE A 119 10.23 -17.95 -2.00
CA ILE A 119 10.80 -16.61 -1.82
C ILE A 119 9.81 -15.55 -2.31
N TYR A 120 9.19 -15.75 -3.48
CA TYR A 120 8.20 -14.83 -4.02
C TYR A 120 6.91 -14.82 -3.20
N ILE A 121 6.49 -15.97 -2.66
CA ILE A 121 5.37 -16.07 -1.72
C ILE A 121 5.66 -15.27 -0.44
N ASP A 122 6.84 -15.43 0.17
CA ASP A 122 7.23 -14.67 1.37
C ASP A 122 7.27 -13.16 1.09
N ALA A 123 7.85 -12.76 -0.04
CA ALA A 123 7.86 -11.36 -0.47
C ALA A 123 6.43 -10.79 -0.62
N ARG A 124 5.55 -11.53 -1.31
CA ARG A 124 4.15 -11.15 -1.51
C ARG A 124 3.42 -10.98 -0.18
N PHE A 125 3.50 -11.96 0.72
CA PHE A 125 2.81 -11.90 2.01
C PHE A 125 3.23 -10.69 2.85
N ARG A 126 4.52 -10.33 2.83
CA ARG A 126 5.02 -9.14 3.52
C ARG A 126 4.43 -7.85 2.94
N ILE A 127 4.40 -7.73 1.62
CA ILE A 127 3.81 -6.57 0.93
C ILE A 127 2.32 -6.46 1.25
N GLU A 128 1.57 -7.56 1.13
CA GLU A 128 0.13 -7.61 1.43
C GLU A 128 -0.16 -7.21 2.88
N ARG A 129 0.65 -7.66 3.85
CA ARG A 129 0.51 -7.26 5.26
C ARG A 129 0.63 -5.75 5.45
N VAL A 130 1.59 -5.11 4.78
CA VAL A 130 1.76 -3.65 4.85
C VAL A 130 0.58 -2.93 4.22
N LEU A 131 0.17 -3.34 3.01
CA LEU A 131 -0.98 -2.72 2.32
C LEU A 131 -2.28 -2.88 3.12
N ALA A 132 -2.52 -4.06 3.69
CA ALA A 132 -3.68 -4.34 4.53
C ALA A 132 -3.67 -3.49 5.82
N SER A 133 -2.50 -3.33 6.46
CA SER A 133 -2.34 -2.47 7.63
C SER A 133 -2.68 -1.00 7.32
N LEU A 134 -2.23 -0.49 6.17
CA LEU A 134 -2.52 0.89 5.75
C LEU A 134 -4.01 1.07 5.39
N ALA A 135 -4.62 0.09 4.72
CA ALA A 135 -6.05 0.09 4.44
C ALA A 135 -6.89 0.09 5.73
N ALA A 136 -6.51 -0.71 6.72
CA ALA A 136 -7.18 -0.76 8.02
C ALA A 136 -7.05 0.56 8.79
N GLN A 137 -5.87 1.18 8.79
CA GLN A 137 -5.66 2.49 9.41
C GLN A 137 -6.52 3.59 8.77
N ALA A 138 -6.68 3.55 7.44
CA ALA A 138 -7.56 4.49 6.74
C ALA A 138 -9.03 4.30 7.13
N ALA A 139 -9.48 3.05 7.29
CA ALA A 139 -10.82 2.75 7.78
C ALA A 139 -11.03 3.20 9.23
N GLU A 140 -10.05 2.97 10.12
CA GLU A 140 -10.13 3.39 11.52
C GLU A 140 -10.16 4.92 11.67
N LEU A 141 -9.38 5.66 10.87
CA LEU A 141 -9.40 7.12 10.88
C LEU A 141 -10.77 7.67 10.48
N ARG A 142 -11.45 7.02 9.54
CA ARG A 142 -12.82 7.36 9.13
C ARG A 142 -13.85 7.09 10.23
N LEU A 143 -13.60 6.11 11.09
CA LEU A 143 -14.48 5.77 12.22
C LEU A 143 -14.26 6.65 13.45
N LYS A 144 -13.12 7.35 13.57
CA LYS A 144 -12.88 8.28 14.67
C LYS A 144 -13.73 9.54 14.45
N PRO A 145 -14.69 9.87 15.35
CA PRO A 145 -15.52 11.05 15.17
C PRO A 145 -14.64 12.31 15.10
N THR A 146 -14.91 13.12 14.08
CA THR A 146 -14.22 14.39 13.83
C THR A 146 -14.40 15.37 14.98
N ALA A 147 -13.54 16.37 15.13
CA ALA A 147 -13.66 17.37 16.20
C ALA A 147 -15.05 18.03 16.24
N THR A 148 -15.65 18.26 15.07
CA THR A 148 -17.03 18.76 14.92
C THR A 148 -18.08 17.76 15.41
N GLU A 149 -17.91 16.47 15.11
CA GLU A 149 -18.80 15.40 15.60
C GLU A 149 -18.62 15.12 17.10
N ARG A 150 -17.43 15.36 17.66
CA ARG A 150 -17.18 15.28 19.12
C ARG A 150 -17.93 16.36 19.88
N VAL A 151 -18.06 17.58 19.33
CA VAL A 151 -18.89 18.64 19.92
C VAL A 151 -20.38 18.28 19.86
N SER A 152 -20.83 17.64 18.78
CA SER A 152 -22.19 17.11 18.66
C SER A 152 -22.48 16.02 19.71
N TYR A 153 -21.61 15.01 19.82
CA TYR A 153 -21.75 13.93 20.81
C TYR A 153 -21.72 14.44 22.26
N ALA A 154 -20.89 15.43 22.57
CA ALA A 154 -20.83 16.05 23.89
C ALA A 154 -22.11 16.83 24.23
N ARG A 155 -22.72 17.53 23.26
CA ARG A 155 -24.00 18.26 23.43
C ARG A 155 -25.20 17.34 23.57
N VAL A 156 -25.24 16.24 22.83
CA VAL A 156 -26.34 15.25 22.93
C VAL A 156 -26.33 14.54 24.30
N ASN A 157 -25.15 14.28 24.86
CA ASN A 157 -25.02 13.65 26.18
C ASN A 157 -25.18 14.63 27.37
N SER A 158 -25.04 15.95 27.17
CA SER A 158 -25.40 16.94 28.18
C SER A 158 -26.91 17.21 28.20
N ALA A 159 -27.59 17.18 27.04
CA ALA A 159 -29.04 17.32 26.96
C ALA A 159 -29.80 16.15 27.62
N LYS A 160 -29.28 14.91 27.51
CA LYS A 160 -29.87 13.73 28.15
C LYS A 160 -29.72 13.65 29.67
N ARG A 161 -28.95 14.54 30.30
CA ARG A 161 -28.81 14.61 31.77
C ARG A 161 -29.72 15.64 32.44
N GLY A 162 -30.53 16.37 31.67
CA GLY A 162 -31.42 17.44 32.16
C GLY A 162 -32.89 17.07 32.35
N GLU A 163 -33.35 15.90 31.88
CA GLU A 163 -34.74 15.45 32.08
C GLU A 163 -34.81 14.39 33.18
N SER A 164 -34.76 14.83 34.44
CA SER A 164 -35.40 14.13 35.55
C SER A 164 -36.48 15.07 36.08
N ILE A 165 -37.67 14.91 35.51
CA ILE A 165 -38.83 15.73 35.79
C ILE A 165 -39.36 15.36 37.18
N ASP A 166 -39.46 16.39 38.00
CA ASP A 166 -40.32 16.54 39.16
C ASP A 166 -41.68 15.83 39.01
N GLY A 167 -42.19 15.24 40.10
CA GLY A 167 -43.53 14.68 40.12
C GLY A 167 -43.83 13.67 41.22
N ARG A 168 -43.95 14.13 42.48
CA ARG A 168 -45.03 13.69 43.38
C ARG A 168 -45.13 14.54 44.65
N SER A 169 -46.14 15.41 44.65
CA SER A 169 -46.83 15.88 45.86
C SER A 169 -48.32 16.05 45.55
N ARG A 170 -49.16 15.73 46.54
CA ARG A 170 -50.64 15.64 46.59
C ARG A 170 -51.18 14.26 46.21
N ASP A 171 -51.84 13.50 47.08
CA ASP A 171 -52.59 13.78 48.32
C ASP A 171 -52.30 12.76 49.43
#